data_AF-A0AAI8R8C9-F1
#
_entry.id   AF-A0AAI8R8C9-F1
#
_cell.length_a   1.000
_cell.length_b   1.000
_cell.length_c   1.000
_cell.angle_alpha   90.00
_cell.angle_beta   90.00
_cell.angle_gamma   90.00
#
_symmetry.space_group_name_H-M   'P 1'
#
loop_
_entity.id
_entity.type
_entity.pdbx_description
1 polymer ?
#
loop_
_entity_poly.entity_id
_entity_poly.type
_entity_poly.pdbx_seq_one_letter_code
_entity_poly.pdbx_strand_id
1 'polypeptide(L)'
;MNKHLDKFSTKQQKILRITTLGVVTVLVILISNLYLQWCQNNLSVDLALKFAFSWHTEKFLLACFVLLTVFLFMVAFAGSYLFGLLFYLVSIGILGFANYLKMSYRQEPIYPDDLKMITEFNLLKDMTGTPIFIGLILLAILAFGGVVWAIVRSFKKDRTFQIYRILTLIMTVAMMGYFSNFNNPNNLLRKAYNQTALWIPYSQKMNYYNTGFIGGFLYNLKVEPMERPEGYSKEKINEITEKYQAIADEKNQTASDEQPNIIYVMSESFSDPSHLNGVTVTGDPLADYREVANQTYSGRMLSQNYGGGTANIEFEALTGLSMALFNGQMTTPYTMLVPKLDQLPSLVSTLNAQNYRTTAIHPYNTSMYKREDVYQTLGFDSFISEGNMTYTDTIDNNPYISDESAYKEILDLLKDEQTPQFVHLVTMQTHMPYAGKYSQLDFSATTEDDTGTDTLNNYLQDIAYSSQALKAFTEALKDTPRRTLVVFWGDHLPGIYSDEIKNKNEKQALHQTEFLMFDTAGELEKGETNDAVTSPFYFAANLLEQTNQKTTGFYQLLLEMESAIPAFERELYFQNGQWGKEAQLNQAQEEVYEAYRLIQYDLVSGEQYSLDAGFYEK
;
A
#
# COMPACT_ATOMS: atom_id res chain seq x y z
N MET A 1 37.05 38.46 -15.26
CA MET A 1 37.86 37.44 -14.54
C MET A 1 39.27 37.26 -15.10
N ASN A 2 39.51 37.36 -16.42
CA ASN A 2 40.83 37.12 -17.02
C ASN A 2 41.96 38.11 -16.65
N LYS A 3 41.67 39.38 -16.32
CA LYS A 3 42.72 40.39 -16.03
C LYS A 3 43.38 40.31 -14.65
N HIS A 4 42.88 39.48 -13.73
CA HIS A 4 43.45 39.34 -12.36
C HIS A 4 44.12 37.99 -12.11
N LEU A 5 43.99 37.03 -13.03
CA LEU A 5 44.56 35.68 -12.88
C LEU A 5 46.06 35.64 -13.23
N ASP A 6 46.55 36.57 -14.04
CA ASP A 6 47.96 36.64 -14.47
C ASP A 6 48.95 36.98 -13.33
N LYS A 7 48.46 37.39 -12.15
CA LYS A 7 49.28 37.66 -10.96
C LYS A 7 49.58 36.41 -10.11
N PHE A 8 48.97 35.27 -10.40
CA PHE A 8 49.10 34.03 -9.64
C PHE A 8 50.00 33.02 -10.36
N SER A 9 50.81 32.28 -9.60
CA SER A 9 51.59 31.15 -10.14
C SER A 9 50.67 30.08 -10.74
N THR A 10 51.17 29.28 -11.68
CA THR A 10 50.43 28.18 -12.32
C THR A 10 49.82 27.20 -11.31
N LYS A 11 50.49 27.00 -10.16
CA LYS A 11 49.99 26.20 -9.04
C LYS A 11 48.81 26.88 -8.32
N GLN A 12 48.91 28.18 -8.04
CA GLN A 12 47.83 28.96 -7.43
C GLN A 12 46.60 29.06 -8.34
N GLN A 13 46.79 29.25 -9.66
CA GLN A 13 45.68 29.23 -10.63
C GLN A 13 44.96 27.88 -10.67
N LYS A 14 45.71 26.77 -10.61
CA LYS A 14 45.14 25.41 -10.55
C LYS A 14 44.35 25.18 -9.26
N ILE A 15 44.89 25.59 -8.11
CA ILE A 15 44.21 25.51 -6.81
C ILE A 15 42.91 26.34 -6.84
N LEU A 16 42.99 27.61 -7.27
CA LEU A 16 41.84 28.50 -7.33
C LEU A 16 40.72 27.90 -8.20
N ARG A 17 41.07 27.37 -9.38
CA ARG A 17 40.10 26.73 -10.28
C ARG A 17 39.41 25.51 -9.65
N ILE A 18 40.16 24.67 -8.95
CA ILE A 18 39.61 23.49 -8.25
C ILE A 18 38.69 23.94 -7.12
N THR A 19 39.11 24.91 -6.30
CA THR A 19 38.30 25.45 -5.21
C THR A 19 37.00 26.08 -5.73
N THR A 20 37.07 26.88 -6.80
CA THR A 20 35.88 27.48 -7.42
C THR A 20 34.92 26.40 -7.94
N LEU A 21 35.43 25.37 -8.62
CA LEU A 21 34.59 24.25 -9.09
C LEU A 21 33.95 23.48 -7.92
N GLY A 22 34.68 23.30 -6.82
CA GLY A 22 34.14 22.69 -5.60
C GLY A 22 32.99 23.50 -5.02
N VAL A 23 33.17 24.81 -4.84
CA VAL A 23 32.13 25.72 -4.32
C VAL A 23 30.91 25.74 -5.25
N VAL A 24 31.12 25.86 -6.57
CA VAL A 24 30.02 25.82 -7.55
C VAL A 24 29.26 24.50 -7.47
N THR A 25 29.97 23.37 -7.33
CA THR A 25 29.33 22.05 -7.21
C THR A 25 28.45 21.99 -5.96
N VAL A 26 28.96 22.41 -4.80
CA VAL A 26 28.17 22.42 -3.56
C VAL A 26 26.92 23.30 -3.71
N LEU A 27 27.06 24.50 -4.25
CA LEU A 27 25.93 25.40 -4.49
C LEU A 27 24.91 24.80 -5.46
N VAL A 28 25.36 24.18 -6.55
CA VAL A 28 24.49 23.51 -7.52
C VAL A 28 23.68 22.40 -6.83
N ILE A 29 24.31 21.57 -6.01
CA ILE A 29 23.61 20.48 -5.31
C ILE A 29 22.58 21.02 -4.31
N LEU A 30 22.96 22.03 -3.50
CA LEU A 30 22.04 22.66 -2.54
C LEU A 30 20.83 23.28 -3.25
N ILE A 31 21.07 24.03 -4.34
CA ILE A 31 20.02 24.67 -5.13
C ILE A 31 19.16 23.61 -5.82
N SER A 32 19.74 22.52 -6.30
CA SER A 32 19.00 21.42 -6.94
C SER A 32 18.06 20.73 -5.95
N ASN A 33 18.54 20.47 -4.73
CA ASN A 33 17.68 19.88 -3.71
C ASN A 33 16.58 20.86 -3.29
N LEU A 34 16.91 22.14 -3.08
CA LEU A 34 15.91 23.18 -2.81
C LEU A 34 14.87 23.29 -3.93
N TYR A 35 15.28 23.18 -5.19
CA TYR A 35 14.38 23.16 -6.34
C TYR A 35 13.44 21.95 -6.30
N LEU A 36 13.95 20.75 -6.03
CA LEU A 36 13.10 19.56 -5.87
C LEU A 36 12.12 19.72 -4.70
N GLN A 37 12.54 20.27 -3.57
CA GLN A 37 11.64 20.57 -2.44
C GLN A 37 10.61 21.64 -2.80
N TRP A 38 11.01 22.66 -3.54
CA TRP A 38 10.10 23.71 -4.02
C TRP A 38 9.01 23.12 -4.91
N CYS A 39 9.38 22.28 -5.88
CA CYS A 39 8.43 21.57 -6.73
C CYS A 39 7.54 20.59 -5.94
N GLN A 40 8.10 19.84 -4.99
CA GLN A 40 7.36 18.89 -4.14
C GLN A 40 6.30 19.59 -3.28
N ASN A 41 6.59 20.80 -2.80
CA ASN A 41 5.73 21.54 -1.88
C ASN A 41 4.89 22.60 -2.59
N ASN A 42 4.35 22.27 -3.77
CA ASN A 42 3.48 23.15 -4.57
C ASN A 42 4.04 24.56 -4.78
N LEU A 43 5.34 24.67 -5.08
CA LEU A 43 6.05 25.93 -5.32
C LEU A 43 6.10 26.87 -4.10
N SER A 44 5.96 26.34 -2.89
CA SER A 44 6.15 27.10 -1.64
C SER A 44 7.63 27.25 -1.29
N VAL A 45 8.14 28.48 -1.39
CA VAL A 45 9.52 28.81 -0.99
C VAL A 45 9.70 28.68 0.51
N ASP A 46 8.69 29.08 1.30
CA ASP A 46 8.73 28.99 2.76
C ASP A 46 8.86 27.53 3.23
N LEU A 47 8.05 26.62 2.69
CA LEU A 47 8.13 25.20 3.03
C LEU A 47 9.46 24.58 2.59
N ALA A 48 9.96 24.92 1.40
CA ALA A 48 11.26 24.42 0.93
C ALA A 48 12.42 24.84 1.84
N LEU A 49 12.42 26.10 2.30
CA LEU A 49 13.44 26.61 3.22
C LEU A 49 13.30 26.02 4.63
N LYS A 50 12.06 25.91 5.14
CA LYS A 50 11.80 25.26 6.43
C LYS A 50 12.20 23.79 6.43
N PHE A 51 11.92 23.06 5.36
CA PHE A 51 12.39 21.69 5.19
C PHE A 51 13.93 21.64 5.27
N ALA A 52 14.62 22.47 4.49
CA ALA A 52 16.07 22.43 4.35
C ALA A 52 16.85 22.89 5.59
N PHE A 53 16.32 23.86 6.33
CA PHE A 53 17.08 24.57 7.37
C PHE A 53 16.42 24.63 8.75
N SER A 54 15.20 24.10 8.91
CA SER A 54 14.48 24.11 10.19
C SER A 54 14.08 22.72 10.65
N TRP A 55 13.25 22.02 9.89
CA TRP A 55 12.61 20.77 10.35
C TRP A 55 13.38 19.52 9.97
N HIS A 56 14.01 19.51 8.79
CA HIS A 56 14.50 18.28 8.15
C HIS A 56 15.93 18.44 7.58
N THR A 57 16.75 19.29 8.18
CA THR A 57 18.11 19.62 7.74
C THR A 57 18.98 18.38 7.50
N GLU A 58 18.93 17.38 8.39
CA GLU A 58 19.70 16.14 8.24
C GLU A 58 19.31 15.38 6.98
N LYS A 59 18.00 15.15 6.77
CA LYS A 59 17.45 14.48 5.59
C LYS A 59 17.75 15.27 4.31
N PHE A 60 17.71 16.61 4.38
CA PHE A 60 18.13 17.48 3.29
C PHE A 60 19.61 17.29 2.92
N LEU A 61 20.52 17.17 3.90
CA LEU A 61 21.93 16.91 3.65
C LEU A 61 22.19 15.49 3.10
N LEU A 62 21.47 14.48 3.60
CA LEU A 62 21.52 13.11 3.05
C LEU A 62 21.06 13.08 1.59
N ALA A 63 19.99 13.80 1.26
CA ALA A 63 19.53 13.96 -0.13
C ALA A 63 20.59 14.67 -1.00
N CYS A 64 21.26 15.71 -0.48
CA CYS A 64 22.38 16.36 -1.18
C CYS A 64 23.54 15.39 -1.47
N PHE A 65 23.83 14.44 -0.58
CA PHE A 65 24.87 13.42 -0.81
C PHE A 65 24.51 12.48 -1.98
N VAL A 66 23.23 12.07 -2.06
CA VAL A 66 22.73 11.26 -3.18
C VAL A 66 22.80 12.05 -4.49
N LEU A 67 22.33 13.30 -4.49
CA LEU A 67 22.39 14.19 -5.66
C LEU A 67 23.82 14.48 -6.12
N LEU A 68 24.76 14.66 -5.18
CA LEU A 68 26.17 14.82 -5.49
C LEU A 68 26.72 13.58 -6.21
N THR A 69 26.33 12.38 -5.79
CA THR A 69 26.74 11.13 -6.44
C THR A 69 26.24 11.06 -7.88
N VAL A 70 24.97 11.41 -8.12
CA VAL A 70 24.37 11.49 -9.46
C VAL A 70 25.07 12.55 -10.33
N PHE A 71 25.35 13.72 -9.77
CA PHE A 71 26.08 14.78 -10.47
C PHE A 71 27.49 14.35 -10.88
N LEU A 72 28.25 13.75 -9.95
CA LEU A 72 29.59 13.24 -10.23
C LEU A 72 29.58 12.14 -11.29
N PHE A 73 28.57 11.26 -11.25
CA PHE A 73 28.33 10.27 -12.31
C PHE A 73 28.15 10.96 -13.66
N MET A 74 27.26 11.96 -13.77
CA MET A 74 27.00 12.65 -15.05
C MET A 74 28.23 13.40 -15.58
N VAL A 75 29.00 14.04 -14.71
CA VAL A 75 30.27 14.71 -15.08
C VAL A 75 31.30 13.70 -15.57
N ALA A 76 31.46 12.58 -14.86
CA ALA A 76 32.40 11.53 -15.25
C ALA A 76 31.94 10.81 -16.53
N PHE A 77 30.65 10.55 -16.68
CA PHE A 77 30.05 9.96 -17.87
C PHE A 77 30.25 10.84 -19.09
N ALA A 78 29.91 12.13 -19.02
CA ALA A 78 30.15 13.09 -20.10
C ALA A 78 31.64 13.35 -20.37
N GLY A 79 32.52 13.04 -19.40
CA GLY A 79 33.95 13.37 -19.48
C GLY A 79 34.21 14.89 -19.52
N SER A 80 33.25 15.70 -19.05
CA SER A 80 33.30 17.16 -19.06
C SER A 80 32.41 17.74 -17.96
N TYR A 81 32.97 18.63 -17.15
CA TYR A 81 32.23 19.31 -16.07
C TYR A 81 31.06 20.13 -16.61
N LEU A 82 31.27 20.91 -17.68
CA LEU A 82 30.23 21.79 -18.22
C LEU A 82 29.04 20.98 -18.78
N PHE A 83 29.32 19.97 -19.61
CA PHE A 83 28.24 19.17 -20.22
C PHE A 83 27.58 18.23 -19.23
N GLY A 84 28.32 17.69 -18.25
CA GLY A 84 27.74 16.96 -17.13
C GLY A 84 26.84 17.84 -16.26
N LEU A 85 27.27 19.08 -15.96
CA LEU A 85 26.46 20.06 -15.23
C LEU A 85 25.18 20.44 -15.99
N LEU A 86 25.27 20.75 -17.28
CA LEU A 86 24.10 21.08 -18.09
C LEU A 86 23.12 19.91 -18.15
N PHE A 87 23.62 18.70 -18.37
CA PHE A 87 22.78 17.50 -18.40
C PHE A 87 22.11 17.23 -17.04
N TYR A 88 22.85 17.40 -15.95
CA TYR A 88 22.32 17.29 -14.60
C TYR A 88 21.22 18.32 -14.30
N LEU A 89 21.46 19.60 -14.61
CA LEU A 89 20.47 20.66 -14.37
C LEU A 89 19.20 20.46 -15.20
N VAL A 90 19.33 20.02 -16.45
CA VAL A 90 18.17 19.68 -17.31
C VAL A 90 17.40 18.51 -16.73
N SER A 91 18.10 17.45 -16.29
CA SER A 91 17.47 16.26 -15.70
C SER A 91 16.72 16.59 -14.42
N ILE A 92 17.34 17.33 -13.49
CA ILE A 92 16.71 17.77 -12.24
C ILE A 92 15.55 18.74 -12.50
N GLY A 93 15.71 19.66 -13.46
CA GLY A 93 14.66 20.59 -13.87
C GLY A 93 13.41 19.87 -14.39
N ILE A 94 13.60 18.91 -15.30
CA ILE A 94 12.50 18.09 -15.82
C ILE A 94 11.86 17.28 -14.69
N LEU A 95 12.66 16.60 -13.87
CA LEU A 95 12.17 15.76 -12.77
C LEU A 95 11.35 16.55 -11.75
N GLY A 96 11.85 17.70 -11.30
CA GLY A 96 11.12 18.56 -10.34
C GLY A 96 9.84 19.12 -10.96
N PHE A 97 9.90 19.65 -12.18
CA PHE A 97 8.70 20.18 -12.84
C PHE A 97 7.64 19.10 -13.10
N ALA A 98 8.04 17.92 -13.57
CA ALA A 98 7.13 16.80 -13.77
C ALA A 98 6.49 16.36 -12.44
N ASN A 99 7.26 16.34 -11.35
CA ASN A 99 6.73 16.04 -10.02
C ASN A 99 5.71 17.08 -9.56
N TYR A 100 5.97 18.36 -9.78
CA TYR A 100 5.00 19.43 -9.47
C TYR A 100 3.69 19.25 -10.23
N LEU A 101 3.76 18.92 -11.52
CA LEU A 101 2.56 18.67 -12.32
C LEU A 101 1.79 17.46 -11.81
N LYS A 102 2.47 16.32 -11.60
CA LYS A 102 1.83 15.11 -11.09
C LYS A 102 1.18 15.34 -9.71
N MET A 103 1.88 16.02 -8.81
CA MET A 103 1.35 16.42 -7.51
C MET A 103 0.12 17.32 -7.62
N SER A 104 0.10 18.25 -8.58
CA SER A 104 -1.03 19.16 -8.77
C SER A 104 -2.27 18.46 -9.30
N TYR A 105 -2.11 17.51 -10.23
CA TYR A 105 -3.23 16.79 -10.86
C TYR A 105 -3.72 15.59 -10.07
N ARG A 106 -2.82 14.81 -9.47
CA ARG A 106 -3.13 13.52 -8.84
C ARG A 106 -2.85 13.47 -7.34
N GLN A 107 -2.32 14.54 -6.75
CA GLN A 107 -1.84 14.55 -5.35
C GLN A 107 -0.80 13.46 -5.06
N GLU A 108 -0.08 13.01 -6.10
CA GLU A 108 0.94 11.98 -6.00
C GLU A 108 2.30 12.46 -6.51
N PRO A 109 3.40 12.05 -5.83
CA PRO A 109 4.73 12.33 -6.30
C PRO A 109 5.14 11.41 -7.46
N ILE A 110 6.28 11.73 -8.08
CA ILE A 110 6.93 10.84 -9.03
C ILE A 110 7.60 9.67 -8.31
N TYR A 111 7.31 8.47 -8.78
CA TYR A 111 7.90 7.20 -8.36
C TYR A 111 9.07 6.78 -9.26
N PRO A 112 9.96 5.88 -8.81
CA PRO A 112 11.00 5.30 -9.66
C PRO A 112 10.46 4.62 -10.92
N ASP A 113 9.30 3.94 -10.83
CA ASP A 113 8.70 3.24 -11.96
C ASP A 113 8.10 4.18 -13.01
N ASP A 114 7.70 5.41 -12.64
CA ASP A 114 7.23 6.43 -13.59
C ASP A 114 8.32 6.80 -14.61
N LEU A 115 9.61 6.56 -14.30
CA LEU A 115 10.70 6.78 -15.25
C LEU A 115 10.65 5.79 -16.43
N LYS A 116 9.96 4.65 -16.29
CA LYS A 116 9.69 3.71 -17.39
C LYS A 116 8.58 4.26 -18.31
N MET A 117 7.64 5.01 -17.75
CA MET A 117 6.53 5.68 -18.45
C MET A 117 6.95 6.93 -19.23
N ILE A 118 8.25 7.30 -19.27
CA ILE A 118 8.78 8.38 -20.14
C ILE A 118 8.47 8.17 -21.63
N THR A 119 8.04 6.96 -22.02
CA THR A 119 7.57 6.63 -23.37
C THR A 119 6.12 7.07 -23.65
N GLU A 120 5.34 7.43 -22.62
CA GLU A 120 3.96 7.92 -22.74
C GLU A 120 3.89 9.42 -23.05
N PHE A 121 4.43 9.78 -24.21
CA PHE A 121 4.51 11.18 -24.66
C PHE A 121 3.16 11.91 -24.75
N ASN A 122 2.06 11.18 -24.97
CA ASN A 122 0.72 11.77 -25.05
C ASN A 122 0.25 12.30 -23.69
N LEU A 123 0.40 11.51 -22.63
CA LEU A 123 0.05 11.93 -21.27
C LEU A 123 0.86 13.16 -20.84
N LEU A 124 2.18 13.13 -21.08
CA LEU A 124 3.06 14.26 -20.77
C LEU A 124 2.71 15.52 -21.57
N LYS A 125 2.31 15.37 -22.83
CA LYS A 125 1.86 16.47 -23.68
C LYS A 125 0.54 17.07 -23.19
N ASP A 126 -0.41 16.23 -22.79
CA ASP A 126 -1.72 16.66 -22.31
C ASP A 126 -1.62 17.38 -20.96
N MET A 127 -0.72 16.93 -20.07
CA MET A 127 -0.47 17.58 -18.77
C MET A 127 0.28 18.92 -18.87
N THR A 128 1.20 19.06 -19.83
CA THR A 128 2.10 20.23 -19.94
C THR A 128 1.66 21.25 -20.99
N GLY A 129 0.82 20.86 -21.95
CA GLY A 129 0.49 21.64 -23.12
C GLY A 129 1.56 21.56 -24.21
N THR A 130 1.12 21.55 -25.48
CA THR A 130 1.98 21.30 -26.65
C THR A 130 3.24 22.18 -26.74
N PRO A 131 3.20 23.52 -26.51
CA PRO A 131 4.39 24.35 -26.63
C PRO A 131 5.48 24.05 -25.59
N ILE A 132 5.07 23.84 -24.33
CA ILE A 132 5.99 23.52 -23.22
C ILE A 132 6.60 22.14 -23.46
N PHE A 133 5.76 21.17 -23.84
CA PHE A 133 6.19 19.81 -24.17
C PHE A 133 7.29 19.77 -25.24
N ILE A 134 7.07 20.46 -26.38
CA ILE A 134 8.07 20.54 -27.46
C ILE A 134 9.36 21.21 -26.94
N GLY A 135 9.24 22.26 -26.13
CA GLY A 135 10.39 22.92 -25.51
C GLY A 135 11.22 21.98 -24.63
N LEU A 136 10.57 21.17 -23.78
CA LEU A 136 11.22 20.18 -22.92
C LEU A 136 11.93 19.08 -23.73
N ILE A 137 11.30 18.57 -24.80
CA ILE A 137 11.90 17.58 -25.69
C ILE A 137 13.15 18.16 -26.39
N LEU A 138 13.04 19.36 -26.96
CA LEU A 138 14.19 20.00 -27.62
C LEU A 138 15.34 20.23 -26.65
N LEU A 139 15.04 20.66 -25.43
CA LEU A 139 16.05 20.82 -24.37
C LEU A 139 16.72 19.49 -24.01
N ALA A 140 15.95 18.41 -23.87
CA ALA A 140 16.47 17.08 -23.59
C ALA A 140 17.36 16.56 -24.73
N ILE A 141 16.95 16.74 -25.99
CA ILE A 141 17.73 16.37 -27.19
C ILE A 141 19.04 17.16 -27.25
N LEU A 142 19.00 18.47 -27.02
CA LEU A 142 20.19 19.32 -27.01
C LEU A 142 21.16 18.93 -25.89
N ALA A 143 20.64 18.65 -24.69
CA ALA A 143 21.44 18.19 -23.56
C ALA A 143 22.10 16.83 -23.88
N PHE A 144 21.34 15.88 -24.43
CA PHE A 144 21.85 14.57 -24.84
C PHE A 144 22.91 14.68 -25.94
N GLY A 145 22.65 15.46 -27.00
CA GLY A 145 23.62 15.72 -28.06
C GLY A 145 24.91 16.37 -27.54
N GLY A 146 24.79 17.29 -26.58
CA GLY A 146 25.93 17.89 -25.88
C GLY A 146 26.76 16.87 -25.09
N VAL A 147 26.10 15.94 -24.39
CA VAL A 147 26.79 14.84 -23.68
C VAL A 147 27.51 13.92 -24.64
N VAL A 148 26.86 13.48 -25.72
CA VAL A 148 27.49 12.63 -26.75
C VAL A 148 28.73 13.31 -27.35
N TRP A 149 28.60 14.58 -27.72
CA TRP A 149 29.73 15.37 -28.19
C TRP A 149 30.87 15.46 -27.16
N ALA A 150 30.53 15.68 -25.89
CA ALA A 150 31.50 15.75 -24.80
C ALA A 150 32.22 14.43 -24.59
N ILE A 151 31.51 13.30 -24.66
CA ILE A 151 32.07 11.95 -24.59
C ILE A 151 33.08 11.75 -25.71
N VAL A 152 32.72 12.04 -26.97
CA VAL A 152 33.63 11.88 -28.11
C VAL A 152 34.89 12.74 -27.94
N ARG A 153 34.74 13.99 -27.48
CA ARG A 153 35.90 14.86 -27.22
C ARG A 153 36.73 14.41 -26.02
N SER A 154 36.11 13.78 -25.03
CA SER A 154 36.80 13.35 -23.82
C SER A 154 37.87 12.30 -24.11
N PHE A 155 37.72 11.46 -25.15
CA PHE A 155 38.73 10.46 -25.54
C PHE A 155 40.07 11.07 -25.98
N LYS A 156 40.09 12.35 -26.36
CA LYS A 156 41.32 13.06 -26.73
C LYS A 156 42.13 13.55 -25.51
N LYS A 157 41.60 13.37 -24.29
CA LYS A 157 42.28 13.78 -23.05
C LYS A 157 43.34 12.77 -22.62
N ASP A 158 44.27 13.22 -21.80
CA ASP A 158 45.41 12.44 -21.35
C ASP A 158 45.02 11.22 -20.50
N ARG A 159 45.95 10.27 -20.36
CA ARG A 159 45.73 9.02 -19.63
C ARG A 159 45.36 9.26 -18.17
N THR A 160 45.94 10.26 -17.52
CA THR A 160 45.66 10.59 -16.12
C THR A 160 44.20 11.00 -15.93
N PHE A 161 43.67 11.83 -16.83
CA PHE A 161 42.26 12.21 -16.83
C PHE A 161 41.34 10.99 -16.99
N GLN A 162 41.65 10.07 -17.90
CA GLN A 162 40.83 8.86 -18.08
C GLN A 162 40.83 7.97 -16.84
N ILE A 163 41.97 7.84 -16.16
CA ILE A 163 42.06 7.07 -14.91
C ILE A 163 41.11 7.65 -13.86
N TYR A 164 41.19 8.95 -13.58
CA TYR A 164 40.29 9.58 -12.61
C TYR A 164 38.82 9.48 -13.02
N ARG A 165 38.52 9.66 -14.31
CA ARG A 165 37.16 9.51 -14.85
C ARG A 165 36.61 8.11 -14.59
N ILE A 166 37.37 7.07 -14.91
CA ILE A 166 36.97 5.67 -14.70
C ILE A 166 36.80 5.37 -13.22
N LEU A 167 37.72 5.82 -12.37
CA LEU A 167 37.61 5.65 -10.91
C LEU A 167 36.35 6.32 -10.35
N THR A 168 36.04 7.55 -10.80
CA THR A 168 34.80 8.24 -10.41
C THR A 168 33.56 7.50 -10.93
N LEU A 169 33.57 6.97 -12.16
CA LEU A 169 32.46 6.17 -12.69
C LEU A 169 32.24 4.91 -11.86
N ILE A 170 33.28 4.13 -11.57
CA ILE A 170 33.19 2.91 -10.77
C ILE A 170 32.66 3.24 -9.38
N MET A 171 33.21 4.27 -8.72
CA MET A 171 32.78 4.70 -7.40
C MET A 171 31.30 5.11 -7.39
N THR A 172 30.89 5.98 -8.33
CA THR A 172 29.51 6.48 -8.37
C THR A 172 28.50 5.41 -8.77
N VAL A 173 28.85 4.49 -9.68
CA VAL A 173 28.01 3.34 -10.03
C VAL A 173 27.87 2.39 -8.83
N ALA A 174 28.95 2.10 -8.11
CA ALA A 174 28.89 1.27 -6.90
C ALA A 174 28.01 1.94 -5.82
N MET A 175 28.14 3.26 -5.62
CA MET A 175 27.30 4.01 -4.69
C MET A 175 25.83 4.04 -5.11
N MET A 176 25.53 4.21 -6.40
CA MET A 176 24.16 4.15 -6.90
C MET A 176 23.56 2.75 -6.74
N GLY A 177 24.33 1.67 -6.97
CA GLY A 177 23.90 0.30 -6.67
C GLY A 177 23.70 0.04 -5.17
N TYR A 178 24.44 0.73 -4.31
CA TYR A 178 24.18 0.73 -2.88
C TYR A 178 22.89 1.47 -2.53
N PHE A 179 22.66 2.65 -3.12
CA PHE A 179 21.42 3.43 -2.94
C PHE A 179 20.19 2.72 -3.52
N SER A 180 20.33 1.93 -4.60
CA SER A 180 19.20 1.17 -5.15
C SER A 180 18.67 0.12 -4.18
N ASN A 181 19.50 -0.32 -3.22
CA ASN A 181 19.15 -1.20 -2.12
C ASN A 181 18.80 -0.40 -0.85
N PHE A 182 18.20 0.79 -0.99
CA PHE A 182 17.87 1.68 0.13
C PHE A 182 17.03 0.97 1.19
N ASN A 183 16.05 0.16 0.78
CA ASN A 183 15.15 -0.50 1.72
C ASN A 183 15.78 -1.69 2.45
N ASN A 184 17.01 -2.10 2.13
CA ASN A 184 17.71 -3.14 2.89
C ASN A 184 17.96 -2.66 4.34
N PRO A 185 17.66 -3.48 5.37
CA PRO A 185 17.79 -3.08 6.77
C PRO A 185 19.23 -2.73 7.19
N ASN A 186 20.23 -3.24 6.47
CA ASN A 186 21.64 -2.95 6.70
C ASN A 186 22.17 -1.71 5.95
N ASN A 187 21.32 -1.04 5.15
CA ASN A 187 21.69 0.17 4.45
C ASN A 187 21.89 1.34 5.41
N LEU A 188 23.10 1.91 5.45
CA LEU A 188 23.50 3.02 6.31
C LEU A 188 22.77 4.31 5.95
N LEU A 189 22.46 4.54 4.66
CA LEU A 189 21.68 5.70 4.24
C LEU A 189 20.26 5.59 4.80
N ARG A 190 19.63 4.41 4.70
CA ARG A 190 18.32 4.14 5.31
C ARG A 190 18.33 4.31 6.82
N LYS A 191 19.34 3.74 7.50
CA LYS A 191 19.52 3.93 8.95
C LYS A 191 19.65 5.41 9.31
N ALA A 192 20.37 6.21 8.53
CA ALA A 192 20.51 7.64 8.76
C ALA A 192 19.17 8.39 8.56
N TYR A 193 18.39 8.06 7.53
CA TYR A 193 17.05 8.62 7.39
C TYR A 193 16.14 8.21 8.56
N ASN A 194 16.16 6.94 8.97
CA ASN A 194 15.31 6.41 10.04
C ASN A 194 15.51 7.06 11.41
N GLN A 195 16.60 7.81 11.62
CA GLN A 195 16.81 8.54 12.88
C GLN A 195 15.75 9.62 13.12
N THR A 196 15.25 10.25 12.06
CA THR A 196 14.30 11.37 12.15
C THR A 196 13.19 11.31 11.10
N ALA A 197 13.14 10.27 10.26
CA ALA A 197 12.09 10.08 9.27
C ALA A 197 10.86 9.41 9.90
N LEU A 198 9.70 10.03 9.70
CA LEU A 198 8.41 9.39 9.87
C LEU A 198 7.95 8.90 8.49
N TRP A 199 8.09 7.60 8.24
CA TRP A 199 7.60 6.95 7.02
C TRP A 199 6.09 6.79 7.11
N ILE A 200 5.37 7.27 6.09
CA ILE A 200 3.92 7.19 6.02
C ILE A 200 3.56 6.27 4.85
N PRO A 201 3.34 4.97 5.09
CA PRO A 201 3.15 4.00 4.01
C PRO A 201 1.88 4.24 3.18
N TYR A 202 0.86 4.82 3.80
CA TYR A 202 -0.47 5.05 3.21
C TYR A 202 -0.59 6.31 2.35
N SER A 203 0.34 7.27 2.50
CA SER A 203 0.30 8.54 1.77
C SER A 203 1.70 8.91 1.29
N GLN A 204 1.97 8.66 0.01
CA GLN A 204 3.27 8.96 -0.58
C GLN A 204 3.51 10.47 -0.67
N LYS A 205 2.45 11.28 -0.82
CA LYS A 205 2.51 12.74 -0.65
C LYS A 205 3.09 13.14 0.70
N MET A 206 2.54 12.61 1.79
CA MET A 206 3.02 12.92 3.15
C MET A 206 4.40 12.32 3.41
N ASN A 207 4.69 11.16 2.84
CA ASN A 207 6.00 10.53 2.92
C ASN A 207 7.10 11.40 2.29
N TYR A 208 6.86 11.94 1.09
CA TYR A 208 7.78 12.87 0.41
C TYR A 208 7.85 14.22 1.12
N TYR A 209 6.75 14.68 1.73
CA TYR A 209 6.75 15.89 2.56
C TYR A 209 7.66 15.74 3.80
N ASN A 210 7.61 14.60 4.49
CA ASN A 210 8.37 14.33 5.71
C ASN A 210 9.83 13.96 5.47
N THR A 211 10.14 13.36 4.32
CA THR A 211 11.49 12.82 4.03
C THR A 211 12.19 13.54 2.89
N GLY A 212 11.48 14.43 2.20
CA GLY A 212 11.95 15.16 1.04
C GLY A 212 11.88 14.29 -0.22
N PHE A 213 11.87 14.94 -1.38
CA PHE A 213 11.75 14.26 -2.68
C PHE A 213 12.68 13.05 -2.84
N ILE A 214 13.98 13.19 -2.54
CA ILE A 214 14.96 12.09 -2.70
C ILE A 214 14.73 10.96 -1.70
N GLY A 215 14.41 11.27 -0.44
CA GLY A 215 14.12 10.25 0.57
C GLY A 215 12.89 9.42 0.22
N GLY A 216 11.82 10.11 -0.21
CA GLY A 216 10.60 9.47 -0.69
C GLY A 216 10.83 8.64 -1.96
N PHE A 217 11.60 9.16 -2.91
CA PHE A 217 11.95 8.44 -4.14
C PHE A 217 12.74 7.16 -3.85
N LEU A 218 13.71 7.22 -2.94
CA LEU A 218 14.49 6.05 -2.52
C LEU A 218 13.62 5.02 -1.78
N TYR A 219 12.66 5.47 -0.97
CA TYR A 219 11.73 4.56 -0.27
C TYR A 219 10.86 3.74 -1.22
N ASN A 220 10.50 4.31 -2.38
CA ASN A 220 9.66 3.64 -3.37
C ASN A 220 10.43 2.73 -4.34
N LEU A 221 11.74 2.59 -4.16
CA LEU A 221 12.53 1.58 -4.88
C LEU A 221 12.09 0.15 -4.53
N LYS A 222 12.39 -0.79 -5.43
CA LYS A 222 11.98 -2.20 -5.29
C LYS A 222 12.39 -2.76 -3.92
N VAL A 223 11.45 -3.48 -3.31
CA VAL A 223 11.68 -4.33 -2.14
C VAL A 223 11.46 -5.75 -2.59
N GLU A 224 12.39 -6.64 -2.26
CA GLU A 224 12.18 -8.07 -2.47
C GLU A 224 11.04 -8.53 -1.54
N PRO A 225 9.89 -8.97 -2.09
CA PRO A 225 8.70 -9.20 -1.28
C PRO A 225 8.90 -10.32 -0.26
N MET A 226 9.52 -11.42 -0.68
CA MET A 226 9.64 -12.63 0.13
C MET A 226 10.96 -13.35 -0.19
N GLU A 227 11.62 -13.90 0.83
CA GLU A 227 12.79 -14.76 0.64
C GLU A 227 12.43 -16.07 -0.07
N ARG A 228 13.31 -16.56 -0.93
CA ARG A 228 13.08 -17.79 -1.70
C ARG A 228 12.97 -19.01 -0.78
N PRO A 229 11.81 -19.70 -0.71
CA PRO A 229 11.68 -20.94 0.03
C PRO A 229 12.60 -22.04 -0.51
N GLU A 230 13.09 -22.89 0.39
CA GLU A 230 13.73 -24.14 -0.03
C GLU A 230 12.75 -25.00 -0.82
N GLY A 231 13.23 -25.71 -1.85
CA GLY A 231 12.39 -26.55 -2.69
C GLY A 231 11.59 -25.85 -3.79
N TYR A 232 11.63 -24.51 -3.90
CA TYR A 232 10.96 -23.80 -4.99
C TYR A 232 11.50 -24.19 -6.38
N SER A 233 10.63 -24.84 -7.16
CA SER A 233 10.87 -25.36 -8.50
C SER A 233 9.55 -25.47 -9.26
N LYS A 234 9.61 -25.50 -10.60
CA LYS A 234 8.42 -25.67 -11.45
C LYS A 234 7.69 -26.97 -11.15
N GLU A 235 8.45 -28.05 -10.99
CA GLU A 235 7.92 -29.38 -10.69
C GLU A 235 7.14 -29.39 -9.38
N LYS A 236 7.66 -28.73 -8.33
CA LYS A 236 6.98 -28.67 -7.04
C LYS A 236 5.71 -27.83 -7.08
N ILE A 237 5.73 -26.69 -7.78
CA ILE A 237 4.51 -25.88 -7.95
C ILE A 237 3.45 -26.68 -8.71
N ASN A 238 3.82 -27.35 -9.81
CA ASN A 238 2.88 -28.16 -10.57
C ASN A 238 2.25 -29.27 -9.73
N GLU A 239 3.04 -29.99 -8.91
CA GLU A 239 2.53 -31.01 -7.97
C GLU A 239 1.48 -30.44 -7.00
N ILE A 240 1.74 -29.26 -6.42
CA ILE A 240 0.79 -28.58 -5.53
C ILE A 240 -0.48 -28.22 -6.31
N THR A 241 -0.33 -27.59 -7.48
CA THR A 241 -1.48 -27.14 -8.27
C THR A 241 -2.36 -28.31 -8.72
N GLU A 242 -1.78 -29.42 -9.17
CA GLU A 242 -2.51 -30.62 -9.60
C GLU A 242 -3.29 -31.24 -8.43
N LYS A 243 -2.68 -31.35 -7.24
CA LYS A 243 -3.34 -31.89 -6.05
C LYS A 243 -4.60 -31.09 -5.72
N TYR A 244 -4.46 -29.78 -5.56
CA TYR A 244 -5.56 -28.94 -5.06
C TYR A 244 -6.58 -28.62 -6.16
N GLN A 245 -6.18 -28.58 -7.43
CA GLN A 245 -7.14 -28.46 -8.53
C GLN A 245 -8.03 -29.70 -8.61
N ALA A 246 -7.50 -30.91 -8.41
CA ALA A 246 -8.33 -32.12 -8.37
C ALA A 246 -9.39 -32.08 -7.26
N ILE A 247 -9.05 -31.55 -6.09
CA ILE A 247 -9.98 -31.34 -4.97
C ILE A 247 -11.07 -30.32 -5.38
N ALA A 248 -10.66 -29.20 -5.98
CA ALA A 248 -11.60 -28.19 -6.45
C ALA A 248 -12.54 -28.72 -7.53
N ASP A 249 -12.04 -29.51 -8.48
CA ASP A 249 -12.82 -30.12 -9.55
C ASP A 249 -13.85 -31.12 -9.01
N GLU A 250 -13.50 -31.92 -8.00
CA GLU A 250 -14.44 -32.82 -7.31
C GLU A 250 -15.55 -32.01 -6.61
N LYS A 251 -15.18 -30.99 -5.81
CA LYS A 251 -16.12 -30.09 -5.14
C LYS A 251 -17.07 -29.41 -6.12
N ASN A 252 -16.52 -28.93 -7.25
CA ASN A 252 -17.25 -28.20 -8.28
C ASN A 252 -18.29 -29.06 -9.04
N GLN A 253 -18.26 -30.40 -8.92
CA GLN A 253 -19.29 -31.27 -9.50
C GLN A 253 -20.64 -31.17 -8.78
N THR A 254 -20.63 -30.82 -7.49
CA THR A 254 -21.83 -30.69 -6.65
C THR A 254 -22.06 -29.26 -6.16
N ALA A 255 -21.25 -28.31 -6.62
CA ALA A 255 -21.43 -26.90 -6.32
C ALA A 255 -22.73 -26.35 -6.93
N SER A 256 -23.31 -25.35 -6.26
CA SER A 256 -24.46 -24.61 -6.77
C SER A 256 -24.15 -23.93 -8.09
N ASP A 257 -25.13 -23.92 -8.99
CA ASP A 257 -25.10 -23.10 -10.21
C ASP A 257 -25.69 -21.69 -9.99
N GLU A 258 -26.25 -21.42 -8.80
CA GLU A 258 -26.70 -20.08 -8.42
C GLU A 258 -25.52 -19.12 -8.36
N GLN A 259 -25.67 -17.91 -8.92
CA GLN A 259 -24.69 -16.83 -8.82
C GLN A 259 -25.25 -15.71 -7.93
N PRO A 260 -25.06 -15.77 -6.60
CA PRO A 260 -25.48 -14.72 -5.70
C PRO A 260 -24.62 -13.46 -5.91
N ASN A 261 -25.12 -12.29 -5.52
CA ASN A 261 -24.26 -11.12 -5.34
C ASN A 261 -23.30 -11.38 -4.17
N ILE A 262 -22.10 -10.83 -4.24
CA ILE A 262 -21.09 -10.92 -3.18
C ILE A 262 -20.66 -9.50 -2.80
N ILE A 263 -20.70 -9.18 -1.51
CA ILE A 263 -20.39 -7.85 -1.01
C ILE A 263 -19.34 -7.99 0.08
N TYR A 264 -18.22 -7.29 -0.08
CA TYR A 264 -17.18 -7.17 0.92
C TYR A 264 -17.25 -5.78 1.53
N VAL A 265 -17.49 -5.68 2.83
CA VAL A 265 -17.49 -4.41 3.58
C VAL A 265 -16.37 -4.43 4.59
N MET A 266 -15.32 -3.67 4.30
CA MET A 266 -14.27 -3.35 5.27
C MET A 266 -14.66 -2.07 6.00
N SER A 267 -15.10 -2.23 7.25
CA SER A 267 -15.49 -1.12 8.12
C SER A 267 -14.27 -0.55 8.81
N GLU A 268 -13.97 0.71 8.52
CA GLU A 268 -12.80 1.39 9.10
C GLU A 268 -12.83 1.33 10.63
N SER A 269 -11.69 1.02 11.24
CA SER A 269 -11.48 1.00 12.68
C SER A 269 -12.61 0.35 13.51
N PHE A 270 -13.39 -0.60 12.99
CA PHE A 270 -14.56 -1.16 13.69
C PHE A 270 -14.10 -2.24 14.67
N SER A 271 -14.10 -1.93 15.96
CA SER A 271 -13.62 -2.82 17.03
C SER A 271 -14.46 -2.60 18.30
N ASP A 272 -14.74 -3.64 19.08
CA ASP A 272 -15.40 -3.52 20.39
C ASP A 272 -14.37 -3.23 21.51
N PRO A 273 -14.35 -2.00 22.09
CA PRO A 273 -13.41 -1.65 23.16
C PRO A 273 -13.64 -2.42 24.46
N SER A 274 -14.82 -3.02 24.66
CA SER A 274 -15.16 -3.75 25.88
C SER A 274 -14.34 -5.04 26.06
N HIS A 275 -13.68 -5.50 25.00
CA HIS A 275 -12.76 -6.63 25.05
C HIS A 275 -11.39 -6.31 25.67
N LEU A 276 -11.06 -5.04 25.88
CA LEU A 276 -9.76 -4.62 26.40
C LEU A 276 -9.78 -4.48 27.94
N ASN A 277 -8.79 -5.07 28.59
CA ASN A 277 -8.53 -4.84 30.01
C ASN A 277 -8.20 -3.36 30.26
N GLY A 278 -8.81 -2.79 31.31
CA GLY A 278 -8.61 -1.40 31.69
C GLY A 278 -9.53 -0.41 30.97
N VAL A 279 -10.45 -0.88 30.12
CA VAL A 279 -11.51 -0.08 29.49
C VAL A 279 -12.86 -0.57 30.02
N THR A 280 -13.70 0.35 30.49
CA THR A 280 -15.09 0.06 30.89
C THR A 280 -16.04 0.89 30.06
N VAL A 281 -16.92 0.24 29.30
CA VAL A 281 -17.94 0.88 28.45
C VAL A 281 -19.28 0.93 29.18
N THR A 282 -19.99 2.05 29.09
CA THR A 282 -21.35 2.24 29.57
C THR A 282 -22.31 2.30 28.38
N GLY A 283 -23.34 1.44 28.42
CA GLY A 283 -24.21 1.18 27.27
C GLY A 283 -23.65 0.08 26.37
N ASP A 284 -24.30 -0.16 25.23
CA ASP A 284 -23.83 -1.11 24.22
C ASP A 284 -23.89 -0.46 22.82
N PRO A 285 -22.78 0.12 22.33
CA PRO A 285 -22.77 0.76 21.01
C PRO A 285 -22.90 -0.24 19.85
N LEU A 286 -22.57 -1.52 20.05
CA LEU A 286 -22.62 -2.54 18.99
C LEU A 286 -23.89 -3.42 19.09
N ALA A 287 -24.92 -2.96 19.79
CA ALA A 287 -26.15 -3.76 19.99
C ALA A 287 -26.78 -4.21 18.66
N ASP A 288 -26.89 -3.30 17.67
CA ASP A 288 -27.44 -3.60 16.35
C ASP A 288 -26.54 -4.56 15.54
N TYR A 289 -25.22 -4.41 15.61
CA TYR A 289 -24.25 -5.34 15.03
C TYR A 289 -24.45 -6.75 15.61
N ARG A 290 -24.56 -6.88 16.94
CA ARG A 290 -24.74 -8.17 17.60
C ARG A 290 -26.08 -8.81 17.26
N GLU A 291 -27.12 -8.03 16.98
CA GLU A 291 -28.40 -8.57 16.50
C GLU A 291 -28.25 -9.30 15.16
N VAL A 292 -27.42 -8.77 14.25
CA VAL A 292 -27.09 -9.41 12.97
C VAL A 292 -26.12 -10.58 13.19
N ALA A 293 -25.01 -10.34 13.89
CA ALA A 293 -23.95 -11.33 14.10
C ALA A 293 -24.46 -12.62 14.76
N ASN A 294 -25.34 -12.49 15.77
CA ASN A 294 -25.89 -13.65 16.48
C ASN A 294 -26.77 -14.58 15.62
N GLN A 295 -27.15 -14.16 14.41
CA GLN A 295 -28.03 -14.92 13.51
C GLN A 295 -27.27 -15.62 12.38
N THR A 296 -25.94 -15.46 12.32
CA THR A 296 -25.13 -15.87 11.16
C THR A 296 -23.71 -16.25 11.58
N TYR A 297 -22.85 -16.67 10.65
CA TYR A 297 -21.44 -16.95 10.94
C TYR A 297 -20.70 -15.67 11.33
N SER A 298 -20.12 -15.61 12.54
CA SER A 298 -19.49 -14.38 13.06
C SER A 298 -18.35 -14.65 14.02
N GLY A 299 -17.52 -13.64 14.31
CA GLY A 299 -16.47 -13.78 15.29
C GLY A 299 -15.49 -12.63 15.22
N ARG A 300 -14.20 -12.96 15.31
CA ARG A 300 -13.09 -12.02 15.38
C ARG A 300 -12.09 -12.27 14.26
N MET A 301 -11.76 -11.23 13.52
CA MET A 301 -10.70 -11.25 12.53
C MET A 301 -9.37 -10.80 13.16
N LEU A 302 -8.30 -11.55 12.89
CA LEU A 302 -6.94 -11.18 13.28
C LEU A 302 -6.38 -10.12 12.33
N SER A 303 -6.34 -8.88 12.82
CA SER A 303 -5.77 -7.76 12.10
C SER A 303 -4.25 -7.75 12.18
N GLN A 304 -3.64 -7.50 11.03
CA GLN A 304 -2.19 -7.31 10.86
C GLN A 304 -1.64 -6.12 11.64
N ASN A 305 -2.45 -5.08 11.78
CA ASN A 305 -1.98 -3.79 12.23
C ASN A 305 -2.87 -3.25 13.36
N TYR A 306 -2.41 -2.17 13.96
CA TYR A 306 -3.10 -1.44 15.01
C TYR A 306 -3.06 0.06 14.68
N GLY A 307 -4.22 0.72 14.68
CA GLY A 307 -4.35 2.16 14.44
C GLY A 307 -3.99 2.62 13.02
N GLY A 308 -4.04 1.72 12.04
CA GLY A 308 -3.75 1.99 10.64
C GLY A 308 -3.46 0.71 9.88
N GLY A 309 -3.19 0.80 8.58
CA GLY A 309 -2.79 -0.36 7.78
C GLY A 309 -3.93 -1.06 7.03
N THR A 310 -5.09 -0.40 6.92
CA THR A 310 -6.27 -0.77 6.14
C THR A 310 -5.95 -1.53 4.85
N ALA A 311 -5.05 -1.00 4.01
CA ALA A 311 -4.69 -1.64 2.73
C ALA A 311 -3.98 -3.01 2.86
N ASN A 312 -3.35 -3.31 4.00
CA ASN A 312 -2.76 -4.63 4.23
C ASN A 312 -3.87 -5.67 4.48
N ILE A 313 -4.87 -5.32 5.28
CA ILE A 313 -6.03 -6.18 5.53
C ILE A 313 -6.86 -6.35 4.25
N GLU A 314 -7.03 -5.26 3.49
CA GLU A 314 -7.64 -5.28 2.16
C GLU A 314 -6.92 -6.21 1.19
N PHE A 315 -5.58 -6.12 1.16
CA PHE A 315 -4.73 -6.99 0.35
C PHE A 315 -4.94 -8.46 0.72
N GLU A 316 -4.89 -8.79 2.01
CA GLU A 316 -5.11 -10.17 2.47
C GLU A 316 -6.51 -10.66 2.06
N ALA A 317 -7.55 -9.88 2.35
CA ALA A 317 -8.94 -10.25 2.07
C ALA A 317 -9.24 -10.50 0.59
N LEU A 318 -8.68 -9.67 -0.31
CA LEU A 318 -8.94 -9.79 -1.74
C LEU A 318 -8.05 -10.83 -2.43
N THR A 319 -6.80 -11.01 -1.98
CA THR A 319 -5.82 -11.85 -2.69
C THR A 319 -5.68 -13.25 -2.10
N GLY A 320 -6.07 -13.45 -0.84
CA GLY A 320 -5.80 -14.69 -0.13
C GLY A 320 -4.32 -14.88 0.24
N LEU A 321 -3.48 -13.84 0.10
CA LEU A 321 -2.06 -13.87 0.43
C LEU A 321 -1.81 -13.24 1.79
N SER A 322 -0.94 -13.85 2.60
CA SER A 322 -0.69 -13.44 3.98
C SER A 322 0.45 -12.42 4.07
N MET A 323 0.24 -11.38 4.86
CA MET A 323 1.28 -10.41 5.18
C MET A 323 2.44 -11.03 5.98
N ALA A 324 2.17 -12.09 6.75
CA ALA A 324 3.12 -12.75 7.64
C ALA A 324 4.39 -13.22 6.91
N LEU A 325 4.18 -13.74 5.69
CA LEU A 325 5.18 -14.39 4.86
C LEU A 325 6.03 -13.41 4.05
N PHE A 326 5.64 -12.14 3.96
CA PHE A 326 6.50 -11.15 3.32
C PHE A 326 7.75 -10.88 4.17
N ASN A 327 8.72 -10.17 3.60
CA ASN A 327 9.85 -9.61 4.30
C ASN A 327 9.43 -8.38 5.11
N GLY A 328 10.10 -8.10 6.23
CA GLY A 328 9.75 -6.97 7.11
C GLY A 328 9.81 -5.58 6.44
N GLN A 329 10.47 -5.47 5.29
CA GLN A 329 10.56 -4.24 4.50
C GLN A 329 9.33 -4.01 3.61
N MET A 330 8.56 -5.06 3.31
CA MET A 330 7.33 -4.98 2.54
C MET A 330 6.19 -4.54 3.47
N THR A 331 6.18 -3.26 3.83
CA THR A 331 5.24 -2.74 4.83
C THR A 331 3.83 -2.51 4.27
N THR A 332 3.71 -2.31 2.95
CA THR A 332 2.43 -2.07 2.27
C THR A 332 2.48 -2.55 0.82
N PRO A 333 2.02 -3.79 0.51
CA PRO A 333 2.06 -4.34 -0.83
C PRO A 333 1.36 -3.47 -1.88
N TYR A 334 0.26 -2.80 -1.52
CA TYR A 334 -0.47 -1.89 -2.42
C TYR A 334 0.40 -0.76 -2.98
N THR A 335 1.33 -0.20 -2.21
CA THR A 335 2.19 0.88 -2.71
C THR A 335 3.53 0.37 -3.24
N MET A 336 4.00 -0.77 -2.73
CA MET A 336 5.37 -1.24 -2.94
C MET A 336 5.50 -2.38 -3.96
N LEU A 337 4.43 -3.15 -4.17
CA LEU A 337 4.42 -4.39 -4.97
C LEU A 337 3.33 -4.36 -6.05
N VAL A 338 2.06 -4.30 -5.68
CA VAL A 338 0.93 -4.65 -6.57
C VAL A 338 0.94 -3.84 -7.89
N PRO A 339 1.06 -2.49 -7.88
CA PRO A 339 1.08 -1.70 -9.12
C PRO A 339 2.27 -1.97 -10.06
N LYS A 340 3.23 -2.80 -9.63
CA LYS A 340 4.43 -3.16 -10.39
C LYS A 340 4.30 -4.54 -11.05
N LEU A 341 3.22 -5.26 -10.76
CA LEU A 341 2.88 -6.54 -11.37
C LEU A 341 1.96 -6.29 -12.57
N ASP A 342 2.07 -7.13 -13.60
CA ASP A 342 1.15 -7.07 -14.74
C ASP A 342 -0.25 -7.56 -14.35
N GLN A 343 -0.31 -8.56 -13.47
CA GLN A 343 -1.53 -9.10 -12.89
C GLN A 343 -1.22 -9.74 -11.53
N LEU A 344 -2.21 -9.81 -10.65
CA LEU A 344 -2.16 -10.57 -9.41
C LEU A 344 -3.50 -11.31 -9.21
N PRO A 345 -3.51 -12.66 -9.23
CA PRO A 345 -4.71 -13.43 -8.92
C PRO A 345 -5.36 -13.00 -7.61
N SER A 346 -6.67 -12.87 -7.64
CA SER A 346 -7.48 -12.45 -6.51
C SER A 346 -8.91 -12.97 -6.63
N LEU A 347 -9.73 -12.70 -5.60
CA LEU A 347 -11.17 -12.90 -5.68
C LEU A 347 -11.79 -12.13 -6.84
N VAL A 348 -11.28 -10.93 -7.14
CA VAL A 348 -11.76 -10.07 -8.23
C VAL A 348 -11.57 -10.76 -9.58
N SER A 349 -10.36 -11.23 -9.88
CA SER A 349 -10.08 -11.94 -11.13
C SER A 349 -10.87 -13.25 -11.24
N THR A 350 -11.05 -13.96 -10.11
CA THR A 350 -11.86 -15.19 -10.07
C THR A 350 -13.32 -14.91 -10.41
N LEU A 351 -13.92 -13.88 -9.81
CA LEU A 351 -15.31 -13.51 -10.04
C LEU A 351 -15.54 -12.92 -11.44
N ASN A 352 -14.59 -12.15 -11.96
CA ASN A 352 -14.62 -11.70 -13.36
C ASN A 352 -14.67 -12.89 -14.35
N ALA A 353 -13.85 -13.93 -14.12
CA ALA A 353 -13.88 -15.14 -14.93
C ALA A 353 -15.22 -15.89 -14.83
N GLN A 354 -15.98 -15.68 -13.75
CA GLN A 354 -17.32 -16.19 -13.53
C GLN A 354 -18.43 -15.22 -14.02
N ASN A 355 -18.08 -14.17 -14.76
CA ASN A 355 -18.99 -13.15 -15.33
C ASN A 355 -19.68 -12.26 -14.29
N TYR A 356 -19.07 -12.06 -13.13
CA TYR A 356 -19.50 -11.01 -12.21
C TYR A 356 -19.08 -9.64 -12.73
N ARG A 357 -19.88 -8.61 -12.44
CA ARG A 357 -19.43 -7.22 -12.53
C ARG A 357 -18.74 -6.86 -11.21
N THR A 358 -17.50 -6.40 -11.26
CA THR A 358 -16.68 -6.11 -10.07
C THR A 358 -16.55 -4.61 -9.85
N THR A 359 -17.03 -4.10 -8.71
CA THR A 359 -16.96 -2.67 -8.37
C THR A 359 -16.28 -2.47 -7.02
N ALA A 360 -15.25 -1.62 -6.98
CA ALA A 360 -14.70 -1.11 -5.73
C ALA A 360 -15.37 0.22 -5.36
N ILE A 361 -15.58 0.46 -4.07
CA ILE A 361 -16.12 1.70 -3.52
C ILE A 361 -15.23 2.14 -2.36
N HIS A 362 -14.77 3.38 -2.40
CA HIS A 362 -14.08 4.00 -1.26
C HIS A 362 -14.53 5.46 -1.15
N PRO A 363 -15.30 5.87 -0.12
CA PRO A 363 -15.85 7.22 0.03
C PRO A 363 -14.79 8.28 0.40
N TYR A 364 -13.63 8.24 -0.26
CA TYR A 364 -12.51 9.14 -0.05
C TYR A 364 -11.58 9.17 -1.27
N ASN A 365 -10.46 9.88 -1.13
CA ASN A 365 -9.50 10.12 -2.19
C ASN A 365 -8.79 8.84 -2.68
N THR A 366 -8.76 8.65 -4.00
CA THR A 366 -8.17 7.50 -4.71
C THR A 366 -6.65 7.34 -4.56
N SER A 367 -5.93 8.43 -4.26
CA SER A 367 -4.46 8.41 -4.11
C SER A 367 -3.98 7.73 -2.81
N MET A 368 -4.87 7.58 -1.82
CA MET A 368 -4.52 6.86 -0.60
C MET A 368 -4.24 5.39 -0.95
N TYR A 369 -3.09 4.88 -0.50
CA TYR A 369 -2.61 3.54 -0.82
C TYR A 369 -2.46 3.18 -2.31
N LYS A 370 -2.49 4.15 -3.24
CA LYS A 370 -2.48 3.89 -4.69
C LYS A 370 -3.63 2.98 -5.15
N ARG A 371 -4.81 3.07 -4.52
CA ARG A 371 -5.95 2.17 -4.81
C ARG A 371 -6.36 2.16 -6.27
N GLU A 372 -6.28 3.28 -6.98
CA GLU A 372 -6.59 3.33 -8.43
C GLU A 372 -5.70 2.36 -9.23
N ASP A 373 -4.38 2.42 -9.06
CA ASP A 373 -3.44 1.52 -9.75
C ASP A 373 -3.60 0.06 -9.28
N VAL A 374 -3.86 -0.13 -7.98
CA VAL A 374 -4.04 -1.47 -7.39
C VAL A 374 -5.30 -2.13 -7.94
N TYR A 375 -6.44 -1.44 -7.93
CA TYR A 375 -7.70 -1.98 -8.43
C TYR A 375 -7.66 -2.25 -9.93
N GLN A 376 -6.92 -1.43 -10.70
CA GLN A 376 -6.63 -1.74 -12.09
C GLN A 376 -5.84 -3.05 -12.23
N THR A 377 -4.83 -3.27 -11.39
CA THR A 377 -3.99 -4.48 -11.43
C THR A 377 -4.75 -5.75 -10.97
N LEU A 378 -5.63 -5.61 -9.98
CA LEU A 378 -6.51 -6.69 -9.52
C LEU A 378 -7.65 -6.99 -10.52
N GLY A 379 -7.95 -6.05 -11.42
CA GLY A 379 -8.91 -6.20 -12.51
C GLY A 379 -10.33 -5.78 -12.17
N PHE A 380 -10.56 -4.84 -11.24
CA PHE A 380 -11.91 -4.30 -11.02
C PHE A 380 -12.45 -3.61 -12.28
N ASP A 381 -13.73 -3.84 -12.61
CA ASP A 381 -14.40 -3.16 -13.74
C ASP A 381 -14.62 -1.66 -13.48
N SER A 382 -14.84 -1.30 -12.22
CA SER A 382 -15.21 0.07 -11.83
C SER A 382 -14.72 0.43 -10.43
N PHE A 383 -14.38 1.71 -10.24
CA PHE A 383 -14.02 2.28 -8.95
C PHE A 383 -14.83 3.55 -8.69
N ILE A 384 -15.67 3.51 -7.65
CA ILE A 384 -16.44 4.65 -7.14
C ILE A 384 -15.68 5.23 -5.95
N SER A 385 -15.44 6.54 -6.00
CA SER A 385 -14.73 7.31 -4.99
C SER A 385 -15.55 8.52 -4.54
N GLU A 386 -15.10 9.25 -3.52
CA GLU A 386 -15.73 10.51 -3.10
C GLU A 386 -15.97 11.48 -4.27
N GLY A 387 -15.09 11.49 -5.27
CA GLY A 387 -15.17 12.41 -6.40
C GLY A 387 -16.27 12.10 -7.42
N ASN A 388 -16.87 10.90 -7.39
CA ASN A 388 -17.90 10.48 -8.36
C ASN A 388 -19.07 9.69 -7.76
N MET A 389 -19.12 9.49 -6.43
CA MET A 389 -20.29 8.87 -5.79
C MET A 389 -21.50 9.81 -5.76
N THR A 390 -22.70 9.23 -5.69
CA THR A 390 -24.00 9.91 -5.68
C THR A 390 -24.42 10.32 -4.27
N TYR A 391 -24.22 9.45 -3.27
CA TYR A 391 -24.65 9.66 -1.89
C TYR A 391 -23.49 10.12 -1.02
N THR A 392 -23.48 11.38 -0.61
CA THR A 392 -22.33 11.99 0.10
C THR A 392 -22.71 12.58 1.46
N ASP A 393 -23.80 12.14 2.08
CA ASP A 393 -24.24 12.71 3.36
C ASP A 393 -23.25 12.34 4.48
N THR A 394 -23.03 13.26 5.41
CA THR A 394 -22.23 13.08 6.61
C THR A 394 -23.11 13.17 7.86
N ILE A 395 -22.61 12.72 9.01
CA ILE A 395 -23.32 12.80 10.30
C ILE A 395 -22.69 13.90 11.15
N ASP A 396 -23.49 14.89 11.58
CA ASP A 396 -23.06 16.03 12.40
C ASP A 396 -21.81 16.74 11.84
N ASN A 397 -20.71 16.76 12.61
CA ASN A 397 -19.45 17.41 12.24
C ASN A 397 -18.42 16.40 11.71
N ASN A 398 -18.81 15.14 11.50
CA ASN A 398 -17.94 14.14 10.92
C ASN A 398 -17.58 14.56 9.48
N PRO A 399 -16.28 14.69 9.14
CA PRO A 399 -15.87 15.14 7.81
C PRO A 399 -15.99 14.04 6.75
N TYR A 400 -16.24 12.79 7.16
CA TYR A 400 -16.30 11.64 6.26
C TYR A 400 -17.76 11.31 5.90
N ILE A 401 -17.94 10.85 4.66
CA ILE A 401 -19.22 10.33 4.17
C ILE A 401 -19.65 9.17 5.06
N SER A 402 -20.94 9.14 5.39
CA SER A 402 -21.50 8.15 6.31
C SER A 402 -21.53 6.75 5.69
N ASP A 403 -21.45 5.72 6.54
CA ASP A 403 -21.54 4.33 6.11
C ASP A 403 -22.92 4.05 5.49
N GLU A 404 -23.98 4.68 6.02
CA GLU A 404 -25.33 4.62 5.45
C GLU A 404 -25.35 5.14 4.00
N SER A 405 -24.68 6.26 3.72
CA SER A 405 -24.56 6.80 2.36
C SER A 405 -23.78 5.87 1.44
N ALA A 406 -22.67 5.31 1.93
CA ALA A 406 -21.88 4.34 1.17
C ALA A 406 -22.67 3.06 0.84
N TYR A 407 -23.51 2.56 1.77
CA TYR A 407 -24.37 1.41 1.51
C TYR A 407 -25.45 1.68 0.46
N LYS A 408 -25.93 2.92 0.33
CA LYS A 408 -26.88 3.29 -0.75
C LYS A 408 -26.28 3.14 -2.15
N GLU A 409 -24.98 3.40 -2.32
CA GLU A 409 -24.29 3.11 -3.59
C GLU A 409 -24.35 1.62 -3.93
N ILE A 410 -24.11 0.75 -2.95
CA ILE A 410 -24.20 -0.70 -3.14
C ILE A 410 -25.63 -1.08 -3.55
N LEU A 411 -26.64 -0.63 -2.80
CA LEU A 411 -28.04 -0.92 -3.11
C LEU A 411 -28.45 -0.47 -4.51
N ASP A 412 -27.90 0.65 -5.00
CA ASP A 412 -28.13 1.12 -6.37
C ASP A 412 -27.50 0.21 -7.43
N LEU A 413 -26.29 -0.31 -7.19
CA LEU A 413 -25.66 -1.30 -8.07
C LEU A 413 -26.44 -2.61 -8.12
N LEU A 414 -27.00 -3.06 -6.99
CA LEU A 414 -27.77 -4.31 -6.90
C LEU A 414 -29.14 -4.26 -7.60
N LYS A 415 -29.58 -3.10 -8.09
CA LYS A 415 -30.77 -2.98 -8.95
C LYS A 415 -30.57 -3.63 -10.33
N ASP A 416 -29.32 -3.85 -10.77
CA ASP A 416 -29.03 -4.64 -11.96
C ASP A 416 -29.24 -6.14 -11.68
N GLU A 417 -30.40 -6.65 -12.06
CA GLU A 417 -30.75 -8.06 -11.88
C GLU A 417 -30.06 -9.01 -12.88
N GLN A 418 -29.51 -8.48 -13.99
CA GLN A 418 -29.03 -9.30 -15.10
C GLN A 418 -27.66 -9.89 -14.84
N THR A 419 -26.80 -9.15 -14.15
CA THR A 419 -25.40 -9.53 -13.92
C THR A 419 -25.14 -9.67 -12.43
N PRO A 420 -24.58 -10.80 -11.94
CA PRO A 420 -24.21 -10.90 -10.53
C PRO A 420 -23.14 -9.87 -10.20
N GLN A 421 -23.27 -9.21 -9.05
CA GLN A 421 -22.38 -8.14 -8.62
C GLN A 421 -21.36 -8.66 -7.60
N PHE A 422 -20.11 -8.25 -7.75
CA PHE A 422 -19.15 -8.22 -6.65
C PHE A 422 -18.87 -6.76 -6.28
N VAL A 423 -19.18 -6.37 -5.05
CA VAL A 423 -18.94 -5.00 -4.58
C VAL A 423 -18.01 -5.03 -3.37
N HIS A 424 -16.86 -4.37 -3.47
CA HIS A 424 -15.94 -4.19 -2.36
C HIS A 424 -15.99 -2.75 -1.86
N LEU A 425 -16.50 -2.52 -0.65
CA LEU A 425 -16.57 -1.22 0.01
C LEU A 425 -15.53 -1.13 1.13
N VAL A 426 -14.77 -0.04 1.13
CA VAL A 426 -13.90 0.38 2.24
C VAL A 426 -14.44 1.68 2.83
N THR A 427 -15.00 1.62 4.03
CA THR A 427 -15.67 2.78 4.66
C THR A 427 -14.66 3.77 5.27
N MET A 428 -15.14 4.94 5.72
CA MET A 428 -14.30 6.01 6.30
C MET A 428 -14.92 6.73 7.49
N GLN A 429 -16.22 6.53 7.79
CA GLN A 429 -16.96 7.29 8.80
C GLN A 429 -16.24 7.31 10.16
N THR A 430 -15.73 6.17 10.57
CA THR A 430 -15.04 5.89 11.84
C THR A 430 -13.54 6.22 11.80
N HIS A 431 -13.01 6.81 10.72
CA HIS A 431 -11.59 7.18 10.66
C HIS A 431 -11.25 8.34 11.61
N MET A 432 -10.05 8.36 12.18
CA MET A 432 -9.54 9.48 12.99
C MET A 432 -9.49 10.81 12.20
N PRO A 433 -9.53 12.00 12.85
CA PRO A 433 -9.60 12.26 14.29
C PRO A 433 -11.02 12.13 14.87
N TYR A 434 -11.13 11.60 16.10
CA TYR A 434 -12.42 11.33 16.74
C TYR A 434 -13.03 12.54 17.48
N ALA A 435 -12.20 13.46 17.95
CA ALA A 435 -12.67 14.54 18.82
C ALA A 435 -13.66 15.47 18.10
N GLY A 436 -14.85 15.64 18.70
CA GLY A 436 -15.84 16.63 18.27
C GLY A 436 -16.62 16.26 17.00
N LYS A 437 -16.60 14.99 16.58
CA LYS A 437 -17.39 14.52 15.44
C LYS A 437 -18.89 14.66 15.67
N TYR A 438 -19.35 14.39 16.89
CA TYR A 438 -20.78 14.31 17.21
C TYR A 438 -21.19 15.35 18.25
N SER A 439 -22.39 15.88 18.06
CA SER A 439 -23.00 16.85 18.97
C SER A 439 -23.59 16.19 20.22
N GLN A 440 -23.99 14.93 20.10
CA GLN A 440 -24.53 14.10 21.18
C GLN A 440 -23.79 12.77 21.23
N LEU A 441 -23.49 12.32 22.46
CA LEU A 441 -22.83 11.05 22.75
C LEU A 441 -23.73 10.27 23.71
N ASP A 442 -24.30 9.17 23.22
CA ASP A 442 -25.21 8.32 24.00
C ASP A 442 -24.46 7.24 24.79
N PHE A 443 -23.18 7.04 24.45
CA PHE A 443 -22.29 6.07 25.06
C PHE A 443 -21.12 6.78 25.72
N SER A 444 -20.58 6.15 26.77
CA SER A 444 -19.38 6.62 27.41
C SER A 444 -18.48 5.47 27.82
N ALA A 445 -17.20 5.74 28.00
CA ALA A 445 -16.26 4.83 28.58
C ALA A 445 -15.38 5.53 29.60
N THR A 446 -14.78 4.73 30.48
CA THR A 446 -13.70 5.16 31.38
C THR A 446 -12.51 4.24 31.15
N THR A 447 -11.32 4.81 31.15
CA THR A 447 -10.07 4.06 31.21
C THR A 447 -9.52 4.11 32.63
N GLU A 448 -8.82 3.08 33.07
CA GLU A 448 -8.24 3.06 34.42
C GLU A 448 -7.17 4.15 34.66
N ASP A 449 -6.58 4.67 33.58
CA ASP A 449 -5.58 5.75 33.63
C ASP A 449 -6.17 7.14 33.40
N ASP A 450 -7.49 7.26 33.27
CA ASP A 450 -8.25 8.49 32.98
C ASP A 450 -7.80 9.22 31.69
N THR A 451 -7.12 8.53 30.75
CA THR A 451 -6.65 9.11 29.49
C THR A 451 -7.57 8.82 28.31
N GLY A 452 -7.74 9.80 27.42
CA GLY A 452 -8.41 9.59 26.13
C GLY A 452 -9.94 9.39 26.19
N THR A 453 -10.57 9.52 27.35
CA THR A 453 -12.02 9.32 27.55
C THR A 453 -12.90 10.05 26.54
N ASP A 454 -12.66 11.34 26.27
CA ASP A 454 -13.47 12.09 25.30
C ASP A 454 -13.34 11.55 23.86
N THR A 455 -12.12 11.12 23.49
CA THR A 455 -11.84 10.51 22.19
C THR A 455 -12.54 9.15 22.08
N LEU A 456 -12.50 8.36 23.16
CA LEU A 456 -13.15 7.06 23.23
C LEU A 456 -14.69 7.21 23.19
N ASN A 457 -15.28 8.18 23.89
CA ASN A 457 -16.73 8.42 23.84
C ASN A 457 -17.21 8.77 22.43
N ASN A 458 -16.47 9.61 21.70
CA ASN A 458 -16.78 9.90 20.30
C ASN A 458 -16.63 8.65 19.42
N TYR A 459 -15.60 7.84 19.66
CA TYR A 459 -15.41 6.58 18.96
C TYR A 459 -16.56 5.58 19.21
N LEU A 460 -17.05 5.46 20.45
CA LEU A 460 -18.21 4.62 20.75
C LEU A 460 -19.47 5.06 20.01
N GLN A 461 -19.67 6.37 19.85
CA GLN A 461 -20.77 6.90 19.05
C GLN A 461 -20.59 6.61 17.54
N ASP A 462 -19.36 6.73 17.04
CA ASP A 462 -18.95 6.41 15.66
C ASP A 462 -19.31 4.97 15.27
N ILE A 463 -18.89 3.99 16.09
CA ILE A 463 -19.16 2.57 15.85
C ILE A 463 -20.63 2.23 16.07
N ALA A 464 -21.35 2.97 16.91
CA ALA A 464 -22.80 2.79 17.07
C ALA A 464 -23.58 3.16 15.82
N TYR A 465 -23.26 4.30 15.17
CA TYR A 465 -23.88 4.66 13.90
C TYR A 465 -23.53 3.68 12.79
N SER A 466 -22.29 3.17 12.76
CA SER A 466 -21.85 2.16 11.79
C SER A 466 -22.57 0.81 12.00
N SER A 467 -22.76 0.41 13.25
CA SER A 467 -23.54 -0.75 13.68
C SER A 467 -25.02 -0.64 13.26
N GLN A 468 -25.65 0.53 13.46
CA GLN A 468 -27.01 0.80 13.00
C GLN A 468 -27.14 0.76 11.47
N ALA A 469 -26.18 1.36 10.76
CA ALA A 469 -26.14 1.37 9.30
C ALA A 469 -26.00 -0.05 8.74
N LEU A 470 -25.17 -0.91 9.34
CA LEU A 470 -25.03 -2.30 8.93
C LEU A 470 -26.35 -3.07 9.09
N LYS A 471 -27.03 -2.92 10.23
CA LYS A 471 -28.33 -3.57 10.45
C LYS A 471 -29.35 -3.13 9.40
N ALA A 472 -29.52 -1.83 9.21
CA ALA A 472 -30.43 -1.29 8.19
C ALA A 472 -30.07 -1.77 6.77
N PHE A 473 -28.77 -1.87 6.46
CA PHE A 473 -28.29 -2.39 5.19
C PHE A 473 -28.65 -3.87 5.00
N THR A 474 -28.37 -4.73 5.98
CA THR A 474 -28.73 -6.16 5.90
C THR A 474 -30.24 -6.40 5.85
N GLU A 475 -31.04 -5.53 6.47
CA GLU A 475 -32.51 -5.53 6.32
C GLU A 475 -32.92 -5.19 4.89
N ALA A 476 -32.36 -4.11 4.31
CA ALA A 476 -32.64 -3.72 2.92
C ALA A 476 -32.20 -4.79 1.90
N LEU A 477 -31.11 -5.52 2.17
CA LEU A 477 -30.65 -6.60 1.29
C LEU A 477 -31.66 -7.75 1.18
N LYS A 478 -32.49 -7.99 2.21
CA LYS A 478 -33.53 -9.04 2.16
C LYS A 478 -34.60 -8.75 1.12
N ASP A 479 -34.76 -7.50 0.72
CA ASP A 479 -35.69 -7.07 -0.32
C ASP A 479 -35.05 -7.08 -1.72
N THR A 480 -33.77 -7.45 -1.85
CA THR A 480 -33.11 -7.58 -3.15
C THR A 480 -33.54 -8.87 -3.86
N PRO A 481 -33.74 -8.83 -5.19
CA PRO A 481 -34.30 -9.96 -5.94
C PRO A 481 -33.33 -11.13 -6.12
N ARG A 482 -32.02 -10.86 -6.07
CA ARG A 482 -30.95 -11.86 -6.18
C ARG A 482 -30.38 -12.11 -4.79
N ARG A 483 -30.22 -13.38 -4.43
CA ARG A 483 -29.53 -13.79 -3.20
C ARG A 483 -28.21 -13.03 -3.09
N THR A 484 -27.96 -12.45 -1.92
CA THR A 484 -26.79 -11.64 -1.65
C THR A 484 -26.05 -12.18 -0.43
N LEU A 485 -24.74 -12.34 -0.61
CA LEU A 485 -23.78 -12.74 0.40
C LEU A 485 -22.95 -11.52 0.81
N VAL A 486 -22.73 -11.32 2.10
CA VAL A 486 -21.95 -10.21 2.64
C VAL A 486 -20.86 -10.75 3.53
N VAL A 487 -19.65 -10.23 3.40
CA VAL A 487 -18.58 -10.36 4.39
C VAL A 487 -18.33 -8.98 4.95
N PHE A 488 -18.55 -8.81 6.26
CA PHE A 488 -18.32 -7.55 6.98
C PHE A 488 -17.20 -7.77 8.00
N TRP A 489 -16.24 -6.86 8.07
CA TRP A 489 -15.20 -6.90 9.08
C TRP A 489 -14.67 -5.52 9.43
N GLY A 490 -14.21 -5.34 10.66
CA GLY A 490 -13.38 -4.20 11.04
C GLY A 490 -11.94 -4.39 10.58
N ASP A 491 -11.24 -3.38 10.08
CA ASP A 491 -9.87 -3.57 9.57
C ASP A 491 -8.82 -3.63 10.69
N HIS A 492 -8.87 -2.75 11.69
CA HIS A 492 -7.98 -2.73 12.86
C HIS A 492 -8.61 -2.01 14.06
N LEU A 493 -8.02 -2.14 15.25
CA LEU A 493 -8.39 -1.28 16.38
C LEU A 493 -7.99 0.18 16.11
N PRO A 494 -8.71 1.17 16.68
CA PRO A 494 -8.32 2.57 16.60
C PRO A 494 -7.02 2.84 17.39
N GLY A 495 -6.18 3.74 16.87
CA GLY A 495 -4.92 4.15 17.50
C GLY A 495 -5.07 5.09 18.70
N ILE A 496 -6.08 4.88 19.55
CA ILE A 496 -6.49 5.82 20.62
C ILE A 496 -6.12 5.37 22.04
N TYR A 497 -5.76 4.10 22.23
CA TYR A 497 -5.44 3.56 23.55
C TYR A 497 -4.03 3.93 24.00
N SER A 498 -3.89 4.29 25.27
CA SER A 498 -2.62 4.66 25.91
C SER A 498 -1.65 3.48 26.00
N ASP A 499 -0.37 3.78 26.29
CA ASP A 499 0.61 2.74 26.56
C ASP A 499 0.25 1.91 27.80
N GLU A 500 -0.43 2.49 28.80
CA GLU A 500 -0.88 1.74 29.97
C GLU A 500 -1.95 0.71 29.60
N ILE A 501 -2.96 1.10 28.83
CA ILE A 501 -4.01 0.18 28.35
C ILE A 501 -3.41 -0.90 27.45
N LYS A 502 -2.51 -0.53 26.52
CA LYS A 502 -1.83 -1.51 25.66
C LYS A 502 -1.02 -2.53 26.48
N ASN A 503 -0.28 -2.09 27.50
CA ASN A 503 0.54 -2.97 28.33
C ASN A 503 -0.29 -3.90 29.26
N LYS A 504 -1.58 -3.61 29.49
CA LYS A 504 -2.51 -4.49 30.25
C LYS A 504 -3.13 -5.59 29.38
N ASN A 505 -2.93 -5.53 28.07
CA ASN A 505 -3.53 -6.44 27.12
C ASN A 505 -2.46 -7.27 26.41
N GLU A 506 -2.77 -8.54 26.18
CA GLU A 506 -1.95 -9.39 25.33
C GLU A 506 -2.00 -8.87 23.88
N LYS A 507 -0.92 -9.09 23.11
CA LYS A 507 -0.77 -8.55 21.75
C LYS A 507 -1.97 -8.91 20.86
N GLN A 508 -2.47 -10.14 20.91
CA GLN A 508 -3.63 -10.57 20.11
C GLN A 508 -4.91 -9.79 20.41
N ALA A 509 -5.14 -9.37 21.66
CA ALA A 509 -6.37 -8.65 22.02
C ALA A 509 -6.42 -7.27 21.37
N LEU A 510 -5.26 -6.67 21.12
CA LEU A 510 -5.11 -5.39 20.41
C LEU A 510 -5.21 -5.53 18.89
N HIS A 511 -5.35 -6.75 18.39
CA HIS A 511 -5.33 -7.10 16.97
C HIS A 511 -6.55 -7.93 16.55
N GLN A 512 -7.63 -7.91 17.34
CA GLN A 512 -8.87 -8.63 17.03
C GLN A 512 -10.03 -7.66 16.83
N THR A 513 -10.65 -7.72 15.66
CA THR A 513 -11.78 -6.88 15.25
C THR A 513 -13.00 -7.74 14.94
N GLU A 514 -14.19 -7.17 14.94
CA GLU A 514 -15.41 -7.91 14.67
C GLU A 514 -15.51 -8.32 13.20
N PHE A 515 -16.12 -9.47 12.98
CA PHE A 515 -16.34 -10.06 11.66
C PHE A 515 -17.67 -10.81 11.62
N LEU A 516 -18.36 -10.74 10.48
CA LEU A 516 -19.48 -11.63 10.16
C LEU A 516 -19.58 -11.93 8.67
N MET A 517 -20.21 -13.06 8.34
CA MET A 517 -20.74 -13.35 7.02
C MET A 517 -22.25 -13.36 7.10
N PHE A 518 -22.96 -12.66 6.22
CA PHE A 518 -24.41 -12.62 6.17
C PHE A 518 -24.91 -13.15 4.82
N ASP A 519 -26.01 -13.89 4.85
CA ASP A 519 -26.66 -14.43 3.66
C ASP A 519 -28.15 -14.14 3.72
N THR A 520 -28.67 -13.46 2.70
CA THR A 520 -30.11 -13.17 2.56
C THR A 520 -30.99 -14.42 2.53
N ALA A 521 -30.47 -15.57 2.08
CA ALA A 521 -31.20 -16.85 2.13
C ALA A 521 -31.17 -17.50 3.52
N GLY A 522 -30.27 -17.04 4.40
CA GLY A 522 -30.13 -17.56 5.77
C GLY A 522 -29.62 -19.00 5.83
N GLU A 523 -28.82 -19.42 4.85
CA GLU A 523 -28.30 -20.79 4.71
C GLU A 523 -26.89 -20.99 5.29
N LEU A 524 -26.18 -19.91 5.65
CA LEU A 524 -24.89 -20.01 6.34
C LEU A 524 -25.05 -20.82 7.65
N GLU A 525 -24.04 -21.61 7.98
CA GLU A 525 -24.08 -22.48 9.16
C GLU A 525 -24.29 -21.68 10.45
N LYS A 526 -25.34 -22.05 11.20
CA LYS A 526 -25.78 -21.38 12.44
C LYS A 526 -25.18 -22.01 13.71
N GLY A 527 -24.08 -22.77 13.58
CA GLY A 527 -23.49 -23.64 14.61
C GLY A 527 -22.75 -22.89 15.74
N GLU A 528 -21.91 -23.60 16.53
CA GLU A 528 -21.07 -23.07 17.64
C GLU A 528 -20.00 -22.04 17.20
N THR A 529 -20.34 -21.14 16.29
CA THR A 529 -19.42 -20.39 15.43
C THR A 529 -19.60 -18.88 15.54
N ASN A 530 -20.31 -18.35 16.55
CA ASN A 530 -20.43 -16.90 16.79
C ASN A 530 -19.16 -16.30 17.45
N ASP A 531 -18.11 -17.10 17.65
CA ASP A 531 -16.82 -16.72 18.23
C ASP A 531 -15.66 -17.31 17.40
N ALA A 532 -15.85 -17.40 16.07
CA ALA A 532 -14.80 -17.83 15.16
C ALA A 532 -13.60 -16.87 15.24
N VAL A 533 -12.37 -17.39 15.13
CA VAL A 533 -11.18 -16.56 14.96
C VAL A 533 -10.55 -16.92 13.63
N THR A 534 -10.47 -15.96 12.72
CA THR A 534 -9.96 -16.18 11.36
C THR A 534 -9.04 -15.03 10.91
N SER A 535 -8.26 -15.27 9.88
CA SER A 535 -7.50 -14.23 9.18
C SER A 535 -8.23 -13.79 7.90
N PRO A 536 -8.08 -12.52 7.47
CA PRO A 536 -8.85 -11.97 6.36
C PRO A 536 -8.61 -12.71 5.03
N PHE A 537 -7.41 -13.27 4.82
CA PHE A 537 -7.10 -14.05 3.62
C PHE A 537 -7.88 -15.38 3.48
N TYR A 538 -8.63 -15.81 4.50
CA TYR A 538 -9.53 -16.96 4.41
C TYR A 538 -10.97 -16.63 4.03
N PHE A 539 -11.37 -15.35 4.01
CA PHE A 539 -12.76 -14.96 3.81
C PHE A 539 -13.36 -15.52 2.53
N ALA A 540 -12.64 -15.42 1.41
CA ALA A 540 -13.13 -15.91 0.12
C ALA A 540 -13.33 -17.43 0.13
N ALA A 541 -12.35 -18.15 0.67
CA ALA A 541 -12.37 -19.61 0.72
C ALA A 541 -13.56 -20.10 1.57
N ASN A 542 -13.71 -19.56 2.78
CA ASN A 542 -14.82 -19.85 3.69
C ASN A 542 -16.18 -19.53 3.06
N LEU A 543 -16.32 -18.34 2.49
CA LEU A 543 -17.60 -17.90 1.93
C LEU A 543 -18.05 -18.85 0.83
N LEU A 544 -17.15 -19.19 -0.09
CA LEU A 544 -17.46 -20.09 -1.21
C LEU A 544 -17.75 -21.52 -0.75
N GLU A 545 -17.09 -21.99 0.30
CA GLU A 545 -17.35 -23.31 0.87
C GLU A 545 -18.72 -23.37 1.57
N GLN A 546 -18.96 -22.47 2.53
CA GLN A 546 -20.18 -22.44 3.34
C GLN A 546 -21.45 -22.19 2.51
N THR A 547 -21.34 -21.51 1.37
CA THR A 547 -22.47 -21.21 0.46
C THR A 547 -22.55 -22.15 -0.74
N ASN A 548 -21.75 -23.23 -0.71
CA ASN A 548 -21.63 -24.22 -1.77
C ASN A 548 -21.40 -23.62 -3.18
N GLN A 549 -20.62 -22.55 -3.27
CA GLN A 549 -20.28 -21.88 -4.53
C GLN A 549 -19.07 -22.52 -5.20
N LYS A 550 -18.88 -22.24 -6.49
CA LYS A 550 -17.75 -22.78 -7.23
C LYS A 550 -16.42 -22.23 -6.69
N THR A 551 -15.41 -23.10 -6.60
CA THR A 551 -14.11 -22.82 -5.98
C THR A 551 -12.95 -23.10 -6.93
N THR A 552 -11.72 -22.77 -6.52
CA THR A 552 -10.47 -22.98 -7.27
C THR A 552 -9.49 -23.81 -6.44
N GLY A 553 -8.45 -24.36 -7.07
CA GLY A 553 -7.41 -25.08 -6.33
C GLY A 553 -6.77 -24.20 -5.23
N PHE A 554 -6.55 -22.92 -5.51
CA PHE A 554 -6.02 -21.98 -4.52
C PHE A 554 -6.90 -21.85 -3.27
N TYR A 555 -8.22 -21.73 -3.44
CA TYR A 555 -9.13 -21.65 -2.30
C TYR A 555 -9.24 -22.98 -1.53
N GLN A 556 -9.08 -24.12 -2.18
CA GLN A 556 -9.00 -25.41 -1.48
C GLN A 556 -7.71 -25.55 -0.67
N LEU A 557 -6.59 -25.02 -1.15
CA LEU A 557 -5.35 -24.91 -0.37
C LEU A 557 -5.54 -24.04 0.87
N LEU A 558 -6.23 -22.88 0.73
CA LEU A 558 -6.58 -22.03 1.86
C LEU A 558 -7.51 -22.75 2.86
N LEU A 559 -8.47 -23.54 2.36
CA LEU A 559 -9.23 -24.61 3.03
C LEU A 559 -8.43 -25.40 4.07
N GLU A 560 -7.48 -26.17 3.53
CA GLU A 560 -6.61 -27.03 4.33
C GLU A 560 -5.71 -26.21 5.26
N MET A 561 -5.28 -25.02 4.83
CA MET A 561 -4.45 -24.15 5.64
C MET A 561 -5.21 -23.65 6.87
N GLU A 562 -6.44 -23.15 6.72
CA GLU A 562 -7.25 -22.69 7.85
C GLU A 562 -7.51 -23.80 8.86
N SER A 563 -7.73 -25.03 8.39
CA SER A 563 -7.85 -26.21 9.25
C SER A 563 -6.56 -26.47 10.07
N ALA A 564 -5.39 -26.12 9.54
CA ALA A 564 -4.11 -26.23 10.23
C ALA A 564 -3.83 -25.04 11.15
N ILE A 565 -4.06 -23.82 10.68
CA ILE A 565 -3.81 -22.56 11.36
C ILE A 565 -4.99 -21.60 11.08
N PRO A 566 -6.04 -21.61 11.92
CA PRO A 566 -7.24 -20.79 11.67
C PRO A 566 -6.99 -19.29 11.52
N ALA A 567 -6.02 -18.75 12.27
CA ALA A 567 -5.59 -17.37 12.11
C ALA A 567 -4.11 -17.24 12.43
N PHE A 568 -3.38 -16.47 11.64
CA PHE A 568 -2.00 -16.11 11.99
C PHE A 568 -1.50 -14.80 11.38
N GLU A 569 -0.53 -14.24 12.09
CA GLU A 569 0.40 -13.21 11.66
C GLU A 569 1.78 -13.48 12.32
N ARG A 570 2.85 -12.76 11.95
CA ARG A 570 4.13 -12.80 12.66
C ARG A 570 3.95 -12.67 14.17
N GLU A 571 4.43 -13.69 14.85
CA GLU A 571 4.38 -13.86 16.31
C GLU A 571 2.98 -14.05 16.91
N LEU A 572 1.94 -14.26 16.09
CA LEU A 572 0.56 -14.48 16.51
C LEU A 572 -0.02 -15.65 15.73
N TYR A 573 -0.06 -16.84 16.32
CA TYR A 573 -0.66 -18.03 15.72
C TYR A 573 -1.78 -18.53 16.61
N PHE A 574 -2.98 -18.68 16.06
CA PHE A 574 -4.12 -19.24 16.77
C PHE A 574 -4.36 -20.68 16.31
N GLN A 575 -4.26 -21.62 17.24
CA GLN A 575 -4.46 -23.06 17.00
C GLN A 575 -5.05 -23.71 18.24
N ASN A 576 -5.99 -24.64 18.07
CA ASN A 576 -6.61 -25.40 19.17
C ASN A 576 -7.18 -24.50 20.30
N GLY A 577 -7.73 -23.33 19.95
CA GLY A 577 -8.27 -22.38 20.92
C GLY A 577 -7.22 -21.57 21.70
N GLN A 578 -5.94 -21.63 21.32
CA GLN A 578 -4.84 -20.97 22.02
C GLN A 578 -3.97 -20.12 21.08
N TRP A 579 -3.42 -19.05 21.64
CA TRP A 579 -2.47 -18.17 20.97
C TRP A 579 -1.02 -18.57 21.29
N GLY A 580 -0.18 -18.63 20.26
CA GLY A 580 1.25 -18.91 20.35
C GLY A 580 2.08 -17.93 19.51
N LYS A 581 3.38 -17.86 19.78
CA LYS A 581 4.32 -17.05 18.99
C LYS A 581 4.79 -17.76 17.71
N GLU A 582 4.64 -19.07 17.67
CA GLU A 582 5.05 -19.94 16.57
C GLU A 582 3.93 -20.96 16.32
N ALA A 583 3.80 -21.41 15.08
CA ALA A 583 2.89 -22.48 14.72
C ALA A 583 3.39 -23.82 15.28
N GLN A 584 2.50 -24.61 15.88
CA GLN A 584 2.78 -25.97 16.31
C GLN A 584 2.11 -26.94 15.34
N LEU A 585 2.85 -27.32 14.28
CA LEU A 585 2.34 -28.14 13.18
C LEU A 585 2.80 -29.59 13.30
N ASN A 586 1.89 -30.52 13.01
CA ASN A 586 2.28 -31.88 12.68
C ASN A 586 2.78 -31.96 11.22
N GLN A 587 3.34 -33.11 10.82
CA GLN A 587 3.92 -33.27 9.49
C GLN A 587 2.94 -32.92 8.34
N ALA A 588 1.67 -33.33 8.42
CA ALA A 588 0.70 -33.05 7.38
C ALA A 588 0.36 -31.55 7.32
N GLN A 589 0.25 -30.89 8.48
CA GLN A 589 0.02 -29.45 8.56
C GLN A 589 1.23 -28.64 8.06
N GLU A 590 2.45 -29.12 8.31
CA GLU A 590 3.68 -28.52 7.79
C GLU A 590 3.75 -28.61 6.26
N GLU A 591 3.35 -29.74 5.67
CA GLU A 591 3.25 -29.89 4.21
C GLU A 591 2.27 -28.88 3.57
N VAL A 592 1.12 -28.64 4.22
CA VAL A 592 0.14 -27.64 3.76
C VAL A 592 0.69 -26.22 3.88
N TYR A 593 1.30 -25.89 5.01
CA TYR A 593 1.91 -24.57 5.23
C TYR A 593 3.03 -24.29 4.22
N GLU A 594 3.88 -25.28 3.94
CA GLU A 594 4.94 -25.16 2.93
C GLU A 594 4.38 -25.04 1.51
N ALA A 595 3.30 -25.76 1.18
CA ALA A 595 2.62 -25.60 -0.10
C ALA A 595 2.10 -24.17 -0.29
N TYR A 596 1.43 -23.61 0.73
CA TYR A 596 0.98 -22.23 0.73
C TYR A 596 2.14 -21.24 0.61
N ARG A 597 3.22 -21.44 1.36
CA ARG A 597 4.42 -20.59 1.32
C ARG A 597 5.07 -20.58 -0.07
N LEU A 598 5.12 -21.73 -0.74
CA LEU A 598 5.64 -21.87 -2.11
C LEU A 598 4.75 -21.16 -3.13
N ILE A 599 3.43 -21.32 -3.04
CA ILE A 599 2.46 -20.66 -3.93
C ILE A 599 2.52 -19.14 -3.76
N GLN A 600 2.52 -18.63 -2.53
CA GLN A 600 2.63 -17.20 -2.30
C GLN A 600 3.96 -16.65 -2.85
N TYR A 601 5.09 -17.33 -2.62
CA TYR A 601 6.38 -16.93 -3.20
C TYR A 601 6.33 -16.89 -4.73
N ASP A 602 5.75 -17.93 -5.36
CA ASP A 602 5.62 -18.04 -6.81
C ASP A 602 4.92 -16.82 -7.43
N LEU A 603 3.86 -16.34 -6.79
CA LEU A 603 3.08 -15.17 -7.24
C LEU A 603 3.82 -13.84 -7.05
N VAL A 604 4.46 -13.65 -5.89
CA VAL A 604 4.96 -12.32 -5.50
C VAL A 604 6.43 -12.08 -5.86
N SER A 605 7.22 -13.13 -5.97
CA SER A 605 8.68 -13.07 -6.18
C SER A 605 9.22 -14.06 -7.22
N GLY A 606 8.46 -15.12 -7.52
CA GLY A 606 8.89 -16.22 -8.38
C GLY A 606 8.62 -16.01 -9.86
N GLU A 607 8.56 -17.13 -10.59
CA GLU A 607 8.35 -17.21 -12.04
C GLU A 607 6.87 -17.42 -12.42
N GLN A 608 5.95 -17.37 -11.45
CA GLN A 608 4.51 -17.48 -11.66
C GLN A 608 4.05 -18.80 -12.34
N TYR A 609 4.65 -19.93 -11.97
CA TYR A 609 4.25 -21.24 -12.53
C TYR A 609 2.81 -21.64 -12.18
N SER A 610 2.30 -21.21 -11.03
CA SER A 610 0.93 -21.50 -10.59
C SER A 610 -0.12 -20.79 -11.45
N LEU A 611 0.22 -19.63 -12.01
CA LEU A 611 -0.60 -18.91 -12.97
C LEU A 611 -0.70 -19.68 -14.30
N ASP A 612 0.44 -20.12 -14.84
CA ASP A 612 0.50 -20.92 -16.07
C ASP A 612 -0.25 -22.26 -15.95
N ALA A 613 -0.36 -22.80 -14.73
CA ALA A 613 -1.05 -24.04 -14.43
C ALA A 613 -2.58 -23.89 -14.29
N GLY A 614 -3.13 -22.67 -14.38
CA GLY A 614 -4.57 -22.42 -14.23
C GLY A 614 -5.08 -22.58 -12.80
N PHE A 615 -4.22 -22.45 -11.78
CA PHE A 615 -4.55 -22.76 -10.39
C PHE A 615 -5.64 -21.87 -9.76
N TYR A 616 -5.91 -20.74 -10.39
CA TYR A 616 -6.87 -19.71 -9.96
C TYR A 616 -8.10 -19.65 -10.87
N GLU A 617 -8.18 -20.54 -11.87
CA GLU A 617 -9.28 -20.59 -12.84
C GLU A 617 -10.16 -21.82 -12.60
N LYS A 618 -11.34 -21.83 -13.23
CA LYS A 618 -12.34 -22.90 -13.14
C LYS A 618 -12.57 -23.59 -14.47
#